data_AF-A0A0Q8VV40-F1
#
_entry.id   AF-A0A0Q8VV40-F1
#
_cell.length_a   1.000
_cell.length_b   1.000
_cell.length_c   1.000
_cell.angle_alpha   90.00
_cell.angle_beta   90.00
_cell.angle_gamma   90.00
#
_symmetry.space_group_name_H-M   'P 1'
#
loop_
_entity.id
_entity.type
_entity.pdbx_description
1 polymer ?
#
loop_
_entity_poly.entity_id
_entity_poly.type
_entity_poly.pdbx_seq_one_letter_code
_entity_poly.pdbx_strand_id
1 'polypeptide(L)'
;MTTIATKPFFIGASTLTVAADDHTSAINSAQLDPTTPTAQFRDIGGGIVNIEGTPSWVLSLGIAQDWEDDTSTAHYMRINAGQTKAMKLTPVSGGRGVTVNVICRAPSVGGAAAAIAQSTLQLPVNGQPVWDPEA
;
A
#
# COMPACT_ATOMS: atom_id res chain seq x y z
N MET A 1 -29.51 -18.16 8.88
CA MET A 1 -28.13 -18.13 8.36
C MET A 1 -28.11 -17.08 7.27
N THR A 2 -27.31 -16.02 7.43
CA THR A 2 -27.21 -14.94 6.44
C THR A 2 -26.12 -15.31 5.44
N THR A 3 -26.45 -15.37 4.15
CA THR A 3 -25.48 -15.60 3.09
C THR A 3 -24.81 -14.27 2.76
N ILE A 4 -23.48 -14.19 2.90
CA ILE A 4 -22.72 -13.01 2.52
C ILE A 4 -22.43 -13.09 1.01
N ALA A 5 -22.96 -12.14 0.24
CA ALA A 5 -22.70 -12.07 -1.19
C ALA A 5 -21.29 -11.53 -1.46
N THR A 6 -20.43 -12.35 -2.07
CA THR A 6 -19.12 -11.89 -2.55
C THR A 6 -19.28 -11.20 -3.90
N LYS A 7 -18.84 -9.95 -4.01
CA LYS A 7 -18.81 -9.20 -5.27
C LYS A 7 -17.35 -8.97 -5.67
N PRO A 8 -16.73 -9.88 -6.44
CA PRO A 8 -15.38 -9.64 -6.96
C PRO A 8 -15.39 -8.44 -7.91
N PHE A 9 -14.30 -7.68 -7.93
CA PHE A 9 -14.11 -6.54 -8.83
C PHE A 9 -12.72 -6.58 -9.47
N PHE A 10 -12.59 -6.00 -10.65
CA PHE A 10 -11.30 -5.79 -11.29
C PHE A 10 -10.71 -4.45 -10.83
N ILE A 11 -9.43 -4.45 -10.44
CA ILE A 11 -8.63 -3.23 -10.32
C ILE A 11 -8.35 -2.74 -11.74
N GLY A 12 -9.23 -1.89 -12.26
CA GLY A 12 -9.12 -1.31 -13.62
C GLY A 12 -9.14 0.22 -13.64
N ALA A 13 -9.57 0.85 -12.54
CA ALA A 13 -9.64 2.31 -12.39
C ALA A 13 -9.32 2.71 -10.94
N SER A 14 -8.27 2.12 -10.38
CA SER A 14 -7.80 2.53 -9.05
C SER A 14 -7.08 3.86 -9.15
N THR A 15 -7.30 4.75 -8.19
CA THR A 15 -6.55 6.01 -8.09
C THR A 15 -5.65 5.99 -6.87
N LEU A 16 -4.43 6.52 -7.00
CA LEU A 16 -3.55 6.80 -5.87
C LEU A 16 -3.18 8.28 -5.87
N THR A 17 -3.61 8.97 -4.82
CA THR A 17 -3.22 10.36 -4.59
C THR A 17 -2.27 10.45 -3.41
N VAL A 18 -1.27 11.33 -3.53
CA VAL A 18 -0.36 11.68 -2.45
C VAL A 18 -0.58 13.16 -2.15
N ALA A 19 -1.18 13.47 -1.00
CA ALA A 19 -1.72 14.81 -0.73
C ALA A 19 -2.68 15.29 -1.85
N ALA A 20 -2.30 16.33 -2.61
CA ALA A 20 -3.10 16.89 -3.71
C ALA A 20 -2.69 16.36 -5.10
N ASP A 21 -1.57 15.63 -5.18
CA ASP A 21 -0.99 15.20 -6.45
C ASP A 21 -1.51 13.81 -6.85
N ASP A 22 -1.89 13.67 -8.12
CA ASP A 22 -2.34 12.41 -8.70
C ASP A 22 -1.14 11.65 -9.29
N HIS A 23 -0.89 10.44 -8.76
CA HIS A 23 0.20 9.57 -9.20
C HIS A 23 -0.29 8.34 -9.95
N THR A 24 -1.59 8.28 -10.29
CA THR A 24 -2.26 7.09 -10.82
C THR A 24 -1.64 6.59 -12.12
N SER A 25 -1.16 7.48 -13.00
CA SER A 25 -0.60 7.12 -14.31
C SER A 25 0.71 6.32 -14.25
N ALA A 26 1.47 6.46 -13.16
CA ALA A 26 2.78 5.82 -13.01
C ALA A 26 2.73 4.47 -12.27
N ILE A 27 1.55 4.07 -11.78
CA ILE A 27 1.39 2.90 -10.90
C ILE A 27 0.76 1.75 -11.68
N ASN A 28 1.43 0.60 -11.68
CA ASN A 28 0.93 -0.62 -12.31
C ASN A 28 0.30 -1.61 -11.31
N SER A 29 0.54 -1.42 -10.01
CA SER A 29 0.04 -2.27 -8.93
C SER A 29 0.08 -1.53 -7.59
N ALA A 30 -0.95 -1.73 -6.78
CA ALA A 30 -1.02 -1.21 -5.41
C ALA A 30 -1.68 -2.25 -4.50
N GLN A 31 -0.99 -2.65 -3.44
CA GLN A 31 -1.45 -3.66 -2.50
C GLN A 31 -1.15 -3.23 -1.07
N LEU A 32 -2.13 -3.33 -0.18
CA LEU A 32 -2.01 -2.96 1.22
C LEU A 32 -2.06 -4.24 2.07
N ASP A 33 -0.92 -4.63 2.63
CA ASP A 33 -0.72 -5.92 3.29
C ASP A 33 -0.67 -5.79 4.82
N PRO A 34 -1.55 -6.47 5.57
CA PRO A 34 -1.45 -6.55 7.02
C PRO A 34 -0.50 -7.65 7.47
N THR A 35 0.28 -7.38 8.52
CA THR A 35 1.06 -8.37 9.26
C THR A 35 0.69 -8.28 10.74
N THR A 36 0.00 -9.31 11.24
CA THR A 36 -0.44 -9.41 12.64
C THR A 36 0.54 -10.27 13.44
N PRO A 37 1.26 -9.71 14.42
CA PRO A 37 2.10 -10.51 15.31
C PRO A 37 1.22 -11.36 16.24
N THR A 38 1.61 -12.60 16.47
CA THR A 38 0.94 -13.51 17.41
C THR A 38 1.90 -13.96 18.50
N ALA A 39 1.47 -13.85 19.76
CA ALA A 39 2.18 -14.39 20.91
C ALA A 39 1.50 -15.67 21.36
N GLN A 40 2.28 -16.72 21.62
CA GLN A 40 1.75 -17.98 22.16
C GLN A 40 2.08 -18.06 23.65
N PHE A 41 1.04 -18.20 24.47
CA PHE A 41 1.20 -18.53 25.88
C PHE A 41 0.89 -20.01 26.07
N ARG A 42 1.89 -20.77 26.55
CA ARG A 42 1.70 -22.15 26.98
C ARG A 42 1.52 -22.17 28.48
N ASP A 43 0.38 -22.67 28.94
CA ASP A 43 0.12 -22.81 30.37
C ASP A 43 0.85 -24.03 30.96
N ILE A 44 0.87 -24.12 32.29
CA ILE A 44 1.50 -25.22 33.04
C ILE A 44 0.76 -26.56 32.85
N GLY A 45 -0.50 -26.55 32.41
CA GLY A 45 -1.29 -27.73 32.04
C GLY A 45 -1.06 -28.22 30.61
N GLY A 46 -0.26 -27.51 29.82
CA GLY A 46 0.04 -27.83 28.43
C GLY A 46 -0.92 -27.23 27.40
N GLY A 47 -1.89 -26.43 27.81
CA GLY A 47 -2.76 -25.66 26.92
C GLY A 47 -1.99 -24.55 26.19
N ILE A 48 -2.40 -24.24 24.96
CA ILE A 48 -1.82 -23.16 24.15
C ILE A 48 -2.91 -22.13 23.90
N VAL A 49 -2.64 -20.88 24.30
CA VAL A 49 -3.46 -19.72 24.01
C VAL A 49 -2.70 -18.80 23.05
N ASN A 50 -3.30 -18.51 21.90
CA ASN A 50 -2.78 -17.51 20.96
C ASN A 50 -3.34 -16.14 21.32
N ILE A 51 -2.47 -15.15 21.43
CA ILE A 51 -2.81 -13.75 21.68
C ILE A 51 -2.38 -12.96 20.44
N GLU A 52 -3.36 -12.34 19.77
CA GLU A 52 -3.11 -11.50 18.60
C GLU A 52 -2.71 -10.09 19.02
N GLY A 53 -1.67 -9.56 18.40
CA GLY A 53 -1.25 -8.16 18.56
C GLY A 53 -1.90 -7.23 17.53
N THR A 54 -1.59 -5.94 17.62
CA THR A 54 -2.06 -4.96 16.64
C THR A 54 -1.38 -5.17 15.28
N PRO A 55 -2.13 -5.21 14.16
CA PRO A 55 -1.54 -5.40 12.84
C PRO A 55 -0.66 -4.21 12.45
N SER A 56 0.48 -4.52 11.83
CA SER A 56 1.30 -3.56 11.08
C SER A 56 0.95 -3.65 9.59
N TRP A 57 1.12 -2.57 8.84
CA TRP A 57 0.73 -2.53 7.43
C TRP A 57 1.88 -2.09 6.52
N VAL A 58 1.94 -2.65 5.31
CA VAL A 58 2.87 -2.25 4.26
C VAL A 58 2.09 -1.98 2.98
N LEU A 59 2.32 -0.81 2.37
CA LEU A 59 1.80 -0.49 1.05
C LEU A 59 2.87 -0.86 0.01
N SER A 60 2.59 -1.88 -0.79
CA SER A 60 3.42 -2.31 -1.92
C SER A 60 2.93 -1.63 -3.19
N LEU A 61 3.80 -0.85 -3.84
CA LEU A 61 3.51 -0.14 -5.09
C LEU A 61 4.47 -0.61 -6.18
N GLY A 62 3.94 -1.02 -7.34
CA GLY A 62 4.74 -1.15 -8.55
C GLY A 62 4.64 0.13 -9.38
N ILE A 63 5.77 0.75 -9.67
CA ILE A 63 5.85 2.02 -10.40
C ILE A 63 6.73 1.90 -11.65
N ALA A 64 6.43 2.71 -12.67
CA ALA A 64 7.36 3.00 -13.75
C ALA A 64 8.51 3.89 -13.24
N GLN A 65 9.74 3.57 -13.63
CA GLN A 65 10.91 4.38 -13.33
C GLN A 65 11.04 5.52 -14.35
N ASP A 66 10.14 6.49 -14.24
CA ASP A 66 10.22 7.73 -15.01
C ASP A 66 11.16 8.72 -14.31
N TRP A 67 12.17 9.20 -15.03
CA TRP A 67 13.18 10.14 -14.53
C TRP A 67 13.27 11.42 -15.37
N GLU A 68 12.42 11.54 -16.39
CA GLU A 68 12.48 12.68 -17.32
C GLU A 68 11.85 13.93 -16.70
N ASP A 69 10.78 13.75 -15.93
CA ASP A 69 10.07 14.82 -15.26
C ASP A 69 10.37 14.90 -13.76
N ASP A 70 10.62 16.11 -13.27
CA ASP A 70 10.81 16.39 -11.83
C ASP A 70 9.55 16.08 -10.99
N THR A 71 8.39 16.01 -11.62
CA THR A 71 7.09 15.65 -11.01
C THR A 71 6.79 14.15 -11.07
N SER A 72 7.65 13.35 -11.69
CA SER A 72 7.46 11.90 -11.79
C SER A 72 7.38 11.25 -10.40
N THR A 73 6.58 10.19 -10.29
CA THR A 73 6.41 9.44 -9.02
C THR A 73 7.76 8.90 -8.51
N ALA A 74 8.65 8.47 -9.41
CA ALA A 74 9.96 7.98 -9.01
C ALA A 74 10.84 9.11 -8.43
N HIS A 75 10.82 10.30 -9.03
CA HIS A 75 11.51 11.48 -8.52
C HIS A 75 10.93 11.96 -7.17
N TYR A 76 9.60 12.01 -7.05
CA TYR A 76 8.91 12.36 -5.80
C TYR A 76 9.30 11.43 -4.65
N MET A 77 9.26 10.11 -4.88
CA MET A 77 9.60 9.10 -3.87
C MET A 77 11.07 9.17 -3.46
N ARG A 78 11.96 9.51 -4.40
CA ARG A 78 13.39 9.74 -4.15
C ARG A 78 13.62 10.96 -3.25
N ILE A 79 13.00 12.10 -3.56
CA ILE A 79 13.16 13.35 -2.78
C ILE A 79 12.58 13.21 -1.38
N ASN A 80 11.42 12.57 -1.27
CA ASN A 80 10.72 12.41 0.01
C ASN A 80 11.17 11.16 0.78
N ALA A 81 12.23 10.47 0.37
CA ALA A 81 12.69 9.25 1.02
C ALA A 81 12.94 9.46 2.53
N GLY A 82 12.37 8.58 3.36
CA GLY A 82 12.42 8.68 4.82
C GLY A 82 11.36 9.60 5.43
N GLN A 83 10.66 10.43 4.65
CA GLN A 83 9.55 11.24 5.14
C GLN A 83 8.25 10.43 5.19
N THR A 84 7.38 10.77 6.15
CA THR A 84 6.02 10.23 6.21
C THR A 84 5.08 11.11 5.37
N LYS A 85 4.32 10.49 4.46
CA LYS A 85 3.29 11.16 3.63
C LYS A 85 1.97 10.41 3.73
N ALA A 86 0.87 11.15 3.70
CA ALA A 86 -0.46 10.57 3.61
C ALA A 86 -0.75 10.21 2.15
N MET A 87 -1.10 8.95 1.92
CA MET A 87 -1.51 8.42 0.62
C MET A 87 -2.93 7.87 0.71
N LYS A 88 -3.75 8.18 -0.29
CA LYS A 88 -5.10 7.64 -0.43
C LYS A 88 -5.15 6.71 -1.63
N LEU A 89 -5.43 5.43 -1.36
CA LEU A 89 -5.67 4.41 -2.39
C LEU A 89 -7.18 4.20 -2.52
N THR A 90 -7.70 4.37 -3.73
CA THR A 90 -9.10 4.08 -4.04
C THR A 90 -9.13 2.92 -5.03
N PRO A 91 -9.45 1.68 -4.62
CA PRO A 91 -9.33 0.49 -5.49
C PRO A 91 -10.27 0.50 -6.70
N VAL A 92 -11.38 1.21 -6.62
CA VAL A 92 -12.35 1.38 -7.72
C VAL A 92 -12.74 2.85 -7.78
N SER A 93 -12.74 3.45 -8.97
CA SER A 93 -13.21 4.82 -9.17
C SER A 93 -14.62 5.02 -8.60
N GLY A 94 -14.79 6.04 -7.76
CA GLY A 94 -16.05 6.30 -7.04
C GLY A 94 -16.35 5.33 -5.88
N GLY A 95 -15.46 4.37 -5.61
CA GLY A 95 -15.55 3.45 -4.48
C GLY A 95 -14.92 4.01 -3.20
N ARG A 96 -14.89 3.16 -2.16
CA ARG A 96 -14.31 3.51 -0.86
C ARG A 96 -12.79 3.64 -0.98
N GLY A 97 -12.23 4.77 -0.53
CA GLY A 97 -10.79 4.92 -0.39
C GLY A 97 -10.28 4.44 0.96
N VAL A 98 -9.00 4.12 0.99
CA VAL A 98 -8.22 3.88 2.21
C VAL A 98 -7.08 4.89 2.28
N THR A 99 -6.98 5.59 3.41
CA THR A 99 -5.91 6.57 3.66
C THR A 99 -4.90 5.97 4.63
N VAL A 100 -3.62 6.03 4.27
CA VAL A 100 -2.49 5.52 5.04
C VAL A 100 -1.36 6.53 5.10
N ASN A 101 -0.71 6.65 6.26
CA ASN A 101 0.51 7.43 6.39
C ASN A 101 1.70 6.51 6.13
N VAL A 102 2.36 6.63 4.97
CA VAL A 102 3.47 5.76 4.61
C VAL A 102 4.81 6.46 4.71
N ILE A 103 5.85 5.71 5.03
CA ILE A 103 7.24 6.17 4.94
C ILE A 103 7.70 5.98 3.49
N CYS A 104 7.94 7.08 2.79
CA CYS A 104 8.43 7.06 1.41
C CYS A 104 9.81 6.40 1.34
N ARG A 105 10.03 5.61 0.28
CA ARG A 105 11.33 4.98 -0.01
C ARG A 105 11.75 5.31 -1.44
N ALA A 106 13.05 5.48 -1.64
CA ALA A 106 13.60 5.67 -2.96
C ALA A 106 13.41 4.41 -3.82
N PRO A 107 12.95 4.54 -5.07
CA PRO A 107 12.84 3.41 -5.98
C PRO A 107 14.20 2.96 -6.51
N SER A 108 14.24 1.72 -6.99
CA SER A 108 15.39 1.19 -7.73
C SER A 108 15.58 1.94 -9.06
N VAL A 109 16.81 1.95 -9.57
CA VAL A 109 17.17 2.54 -10.86
C VAL A 109 17.69 1.44 -11.79
N GLY A 110 17.18 1.37 -13.02
CA GLY A 110 17.55 0.39 -14.04
C GLY A 110 16.61 -0.81 -14.15
N GLY A 111 16.94 -1.76 -15.04
CA GLY A 111 16.11 -2.93 -15.33
C GLY A 111 16.68 -3.81 -16.44
N ALA A 112 15.91 -4.82 -16.86
CA ALA A 112 16.28 -5.70 -17.96
C ALA A 112 16.26 -4.97 -19.31
N ALA A 113 17.17 -5.31 -20.22
CA ALA A 113 17.16 -4.81 -21.58
C ALA A 113 15.86 -5.21 -22.31
N ALA A 114 15.32 -4.30 -23.14
CA ALA A 114 14.07 -4.46 -23.89
C ALA A 114 12.79 -4.66 -23.02
N ALA A 115 12.81 -4.23 -21.76
CA ALA A 115 11.64 -4.17 -20.89
C ALA A 115 11.43 -2.74 -20.36
N ILE A 116 10.19 -2.42 -19.97
CA ILE A 116 9.88 -1.16 -19.27
C ILE A 116 10.59 -1.18 -17.92
N ALA A 117 11.34 -0.12 -17.61
CA ALA A 117 11.98 0.03 -16.32
C ALA A 117 10.91 0.21 -15.23
N GLN A 118 10.83 -0.74 -14.30
CA GLN A 118 9.85 -0.77 -13.22
C GLN A 118 10.54 -0.94 -11.87
N SER A 119 9.91 -0.44 -10.81
CA SER A 119 10.38 -0.61 -9.44
C SER A 119 9.23 -1.03 -8.53
N THR A 120 9.50 -1.93 -7.60
CA THR A 120 8.55 -2.30 -6.54
C THR A 120 8.99 -1.65 -5.23
N LEU A 121 8.15 -0.74 -4.74
CA LEU A 121 8.34 -0.03 -3.48
C LEU A 121 7.53 -0.72 -2.38
N GLN A 122 8.20 -1.07 -1.28
CA GLN A 122 7.54 -1.50 -0.05
C GLN A 122 7.56 -0.34 0.94
N LEU A 123 6.41 0.29 1.15
CA LEU A 123 6.26 1.49 1.97
C LEU A 123 5.61 1.11 3.32
N PRO A 124 6.36 1.07 4.42
CA PRO A 124 5.78 0.80 5.73
C PRO A 124 4.78 1.88 6.12
N VAL A 125 3.62 1.46 6.64
CA VAL A 125 2.60 2.37 7.17
C VAL A 125 2.93 2.70 8.62
N ASN A 126 2.93 3.99 8.94
CA ASN A 126 2.98 4.48 10.31
C ASN A 126 1.55 4.66 10.84
N GLY A 127 1.15 3.84 11.82
CA GLY A 127 -0.20 3.82 12.37
C GLY A 127 -1.12 2.80 11.68
N GLN A 128 -2.41 3.11 11.63
CA GLN A 128 -3.44 2.23 11.06
C GLN A 128 -4.11 2.88 9.83
N PRO A 129 -4.54 2.08 8.84
CA PRO A 129 -5.33 2.57 7.73
C PRO A 129 -6.67 3.15 8.19
N VAL A 130 -7.06 4.28 7.61
CA VAL A 130 -8.36 4.92 7.81
C VAL A 130 -9.21 4.68 6.56
N TRP A 131 -10.32 3.97 6.73
CA TRP A 131 -11.26 3.67 5.65
C TRP A 131 -12.29 4.78 5.53
N ASP A 132 -12.60 5.19 4.30
CA ASP A 132 -13.73 6.08 4.07
C ASP A 132 -15.03 5.43 4.63
N PRO A 133 -15.96 6.25 5.18
CA PRO A 133 -17.19 5.75 5.77
C PRO A 133 -18.01 4.91 4.78
N GLU A 134 -18.83 4.01 5.32
CA GLU A 134 -19.82 3.29 4.52
C GLU A 134 -20.84 4.29 3.94
N ALA A 135 -21.09 4.19 2.64
CA ALA A 135 -22.13 4.96 1.96
C ALA A 135 -23.52 4.38 2.25
#